data_AF-A0AAU2GVD0-F1
#
_entry.id   AF-A0AAU2GVD0-F1
#
_cell.length_a   1.000
_cell.length_b   1.000
_cell.length_c   1.000
_cell.angle_alpha   90.00
_cell.angle_beta   90.00
_cell.angle_gamma   90.00
#
_symmetry.space_group_name_H-M   'P 1'
#
loop_
_entity.id
_entity.type
_entity.pdbx_description
1 polymer ?
#
loop_
_entity_poly.entity_id
_entity_poly.type
_entity_poly.pdbx_seq_one_letter_code
_entity_poly.pdbx_strand_id
1 'polypeptide(L)'
;MPGSELPGTDVLPPGPLRTLTVELHGLHRKAGLPSARLVEAWVKADRGCAATVSHTTFRTMLHGTTLVSWIKWASVVRVLAANAVTLPDRDTQIERFHALWLDATSAPAGSPAPPVGPQIGAPPVGPQNGPTAARAVSHPLLPVQELSYPQMARQLCMPVYIAVDAPSPPGIRDRQFDNVLGVLHDQLASAPRIAELAHVCVVAFSAQPYVVVELTDVSDLIRMPKVVCIGEADYAASFTLLRERMEADVAALGDQGWAVRRPLVLLLSNGTPKDDSWRAALRRLVDHRHRSRPHIIGYGFSPAAMSFVTQVATLAAFQADLNGSGTVPGGELVAAVGRMLNSMVASAHTRPLTLPEAPAEYRSIPVEYLD
;
A
#
# COMPACT_ATOMS: atom_id res chain seq x y z
N MET A 1 -16.68 -25.95 -8.38
CA MET A 1 -16.69 -24.78 -7.48
C MET A 1 -16.59 -23.54 -8.36
N PRO A 2 -17.61 -22.67 -8.43
CA PRO A 2 -17.54 -21.48 -9.27
C PRO A 2 -16.49 -20.50 -8.73
N GLY A 3 -15.55 -20.07 -9.58
CA GLY A 3 -14.51 -19.06 -9.27
C GLY A 3 -13.07 -19.56 -9.10
N SER A 4 -12.77 -20.83 -9.38
CA SER A 4 -11.39 -21.37 -9.41
C SER A 4 -10.84 -21.60 -10.81
N GLU A 5 -11.59 -21.23 -11.86
CA GLU A 5 -11.18 -21.43 -13.24
C GLU A 5 -10.32 -20.25 -13.71
N LEU A 6 -9.32 -20.56 -14.53
CA LEU A 6 -8.47 -19.55 -15.15
C LEU A 6 -9.34 -18.67 -16.07
N PRO A 7 -9.31 -17.34 -15.94
CA PRO A 7 -10.05 -16.45 -16.83
C PRO A 7 -9.65 -16.63 -18.30
N GLY A 8 -10.64 -16.53 -19.18
CA GLY A 8 -10.44 -16.49 -20.62
C GLY A 8 -9.53 -15.35 -21.05
N THR A 9 -8.96 -15.44 -22.24
CA THR A 9 -8.07 -14.42 -22.81
C THR A 9 -8.77 -13.10 -23.14
N ASP A 10 -10.09 -13.12 -23.18
CA ASP A 10 -10.99 -11.98 -23.29
C ASP A 10 -11.03 -11.13 -22.01
N VAL A 11 -10.97 -11.77 -20.84
CA VAL A 11 -10.98 -11.11 -19.52
C VAL A 11 -9.57 -10.77 -19.04
N LEU A 12 -8.61 -11.66 -19.30
CA LEU A 12 -7.21 -11.49 -18.93
C LEU A 12 -6.34 -11.71 -20.16
N PRO A 13 -6.00 -10.66 -20.93
CA PRO A 13 -5.26 -10.79 -22.18
C PRO A 13 -3.83 -11.32 -21.97
N PRO A 14 -3.20 -11.89 -23.01
CA PRO A 14 -1.80 -12.33 -22.93
C PRO A 14 -0.87 -11.20 -22.46
N GLY A 15 -0.03 -11.50 -21.47
CA GLY A 15 0.92 -10.55 -20.90
C GLY A 15 1.46 -11.02 -19.55
N PRO A 16 2.38 -10.26 -18.94
CA PRO A 16 3.04 -10.66 -17.70
C PRO A 16 2.08 -10.96 -16.54
N LEU A 17 1.00 -10.18 -16.39
CA LEU A 17 -0.04 -10.43 -15.38
C LEU A 17 -0.80 -11.74 -15.62
N ARG A 18 -1.05 -12.12 -16.88
CA ARG A 18 -1.63 -13.42 -17.23
C ARG A 18 -0.66 -14.54 -16.89
N THR A 19 0.62 -14.39 -17.21
CA THR A 19 1.66 -15.39 -16.88
C THR A 19 1.71 -15.65 -15.38
N LEU A 20 1.77 -14.59 -14.56
CA LEU A 20 1.73 -14.69 -13.10
C LEU A 20 0.47 -15.43 -12.60
N THR A 21 -0.70 -15.08 -13.15
CA THR A 21 -1.98 -15.69 -12.78
C THR A 21 -2.03 -17.17 -13.17
N VAL A 22 -1.57 -17.53 -14.38
CA VAL A 22 -1.49 -18.92 -14.87
C VAL A 22 -0.62 -19.77 -13.95
N GLU A 23 0.53 -19.23 -13.54
CA GLU A 23 1.43 -19.93 -12.63
C GLU A 23 0.81 -20.14 -11.24
N LEU A 24 0.06 -19.15 -10.72
CA LEU A 24 -0.69 -19.30 -9.47
C LEU A 24 -1.72 -20.43 -9.57
N HIS A 25 -2.48 -20.50 -10.66
CA HIS A 25 -3.42 -21.59 -10.92
C HIS A 25 -2.71 -22.95 -10.98
N GLY A 26 -1.50 -22.98 -11.56
CA GLY A 26 -0.65 -24.18 -11.56
C GLY A 26 -0.27 -24.63 -10.16
N LEU A 27 0.16 -23.71 -9.30
CA LEU A 27 0.52 -24.01 -7.90
C LEU A 27 -0.72 -24.38 -7.06
N HIS A 28 -1.84 -23.69 -7.27
CA HIS A 28 -3.13 -24.00 -6.64
C HIS A 28 -3.63 -25.41 -6.98
N ARG A 29 -3.45 -25.84 -8.23
CA ARG A 29 -3.76 -27.22 -8.65
C ARG A 29 -2.84 -28.23 -7.97
N LYS A 30 -1.54 -27.95 -7.87
CA LYS A 30 -0.57 -28.81 -7.15
C LYS A 30 -0.89 -28.92 -5.66
N ALA A 31 -1.53 -27.89 -5.08
CA ALA A 31 -2.06 -27.89 -3.71
C ALA A 31 -3.42 -28.59 -3.55
N GLY A 32 -3.98 -29.19 -4.60
CA GLY A 32 -5.25 -29.91 -4.53
C GLY A 32 -6.48 -29.01 -4.61
N LEU A 33 -6.35 -27.82 -5.22
CA LEU A 33 -7.44 -26.84 -5.38
C LEU A 33 -8.16 -26.48 -4.07
N PRO A 34 -7.43 -26.09 -3.01
CA PRO A 34 -8.03 -25.69 -1.75
C PRO A 34 -9.01 -24.53 -1.93
N SER A 35 -10.08 -24.51 -1.15
CA SER A 35 -11.02 -23.38 -1.17
C SER A 35 -10.34 -22.09 -0.70
N ALA A 36 -10.82 -20.93 -1.16
CA ALA A 36 -10.25 -19.63 -0.77
C ALA A 36 -10.25 -19.41 0.76
N ARG A 37 -11.27 -19.92 1.46
CA ARG A 37 -11.34 -19.88 2.93
C ARG A 37 -10.31 -20.77 3.60
N LEU A 38 -9.97 -21.90 2.98
CA LEU A 38 -8.94 -22.80 3.47
C LEU A 38 -7.54 -22.18 3.29
N VAL A 39 -7.29 -21.52 2.16
CA VAL A 39 -6.04 -20.77 1.94
C VAL A 39 -5.92 -19.62 2.94
N GLU A 40 -6.98 -18.85 3.18
CA GLU A 40 -7.02 -17.82 4.23
C GLU A 40 -6.69 -18.40 5.61
N ALA A 41 -7.26 -19.55 5.96
CA ALA A 41 -6.99 -20.23 7.23
C ALA A 41 -5.53 -20.68 7.34
N TRP A 42 -4.93 -21.19 6.26
CA TRP A 42 -3.51 -21.56 6.23
C TRP A 42 -2.60 -20.35 6.41
N VAL A 43 -2.89 -19.24 5.73
CA VAL A 43 -2.11 -18.00 5.87
C VAL A 43 -2.17 -17.48 7.31
N LYS A 44 -3.35 -17.53 7.95
CA LYS A 44 -3.50 -17.12 9.36
C LYS A 44 -2.76 -18.05 10.34
N ALA A 45 -2.62 -19.32 10.00
CA ALA A 45 -1.96 -20.30 10.86
C ALA A 45 -0.43 -20.32 10.72
N ASP A 46 0.11 -19.91 9.57
CA ASP A 46 1.55 -19.93 9.29
C ASP A 46 2.22 -18.64 9.79
N ARG A 47 3.04 -18.74 10.84
CA ARG A 47 3.79 -17.61 11.42
C ARG A 47 4.85 -17.03 10.48
N GLY A 48 5.21 -17.74 9.40
CA GLY A 48 6.10 -17.26 8.36
C GLY A 48 5.41 -16.46 7.26
N CYS A 49 4.08 -16.32 7.30
CA CYS A 49 3.35 -15.42 6.42
C CYS A 49 3.50 -13.97 6.90
N ALA A 50 3.94 -13.10 5.99
CA ALA A 50 4.17 -11.68 6.27
C ALA A 50 2.91 -10.82 6.12
N ALA A 51 1.82 -11.37 5.56
CA ALA A 51 0.53 -10.69 5.49
C ALA A 51 -0.63 -11.67 5.68
N THR A 52 -1.74 -11.18 6.24
CA THR A 52 -3.02 -11.87 6.16
C THR A 52 -3.61 -11.73 4.77
N VAL A 53 -4.25 -12.80 4.28
CA VAL A 53 -4.89 -12.81 2.97
C VAL A 53 -6.33 -13.28 3.13
N SER A 54 -7.29 -12.40 2.86
CA SER A 54 -8.70 -12.78 2.87
C SER A 54 -9.05 -13.69 1.69
N HIS A 55 -10.12 -14.49 1.83
CA HIS A 55 -10.64 -15.30 0.73
C HIS A 55 -11.05 -14.48 -0.51
N THR A 56 -11.42 -13.21 -0.33
CA THR A 56 -11.72 -12.29 -1.44
C THR A 56 -10.44 -11.89 -2.15
N THR A 57 -9.39 -11.51 -1.41
CA THR A 57 -8.08 -11.17 -1.96
C THR A 57 -7.50 -12.33 -2.77
N PHE A 58 -7.57 -13.55 -2.23
CA PHE A 58 -7.10 -14.74 -2.95
C PHE A 58 -7.87 -14.98 -4.25
N ARG A 59 -9.19 -14.73 -4.27
CA ARG A 59 -9.99 -14.78 -5.52
C ARG A 59 -9.55 -13.71 -6.51
N THR A 60 -9.32 -12.48 -6.07
CA THR A 60 -8.78 -11.42 -6.93
C THR A 60 -7.47 -11.84 -7.60
N MET A 61 -6.58 -12.50 -6.85
CA MET A 61 -5.31 -13.02 -7.38
C MET A 61 -5.51 -14.11 -8.43
N LEU A 62 -6.48 -15.01 -8.24
CA LEU A 62 -6.83 -16.04 -9.23
C LEU A 62 -7.50 -15.46 -10.48
N HIS A 63 -8.16 -14.32 -10.37
CA HIS A 63 -8.76 -13.62 -11.51
C HIS A 63 -7.77 -12.72 -12.26
N GLY A 64 -6.68 -12.28 -11.62
CA GLY A 64 -5.67 -11.45 -12.27
C GLY A 64 -6.18 -10.09 -12.74
N THR A 65 -7.34 -9.61 -12.23
CA THR A 65 -7.94 -8.32 -12.62
C THR A 65 -7.18 -7.12 -12.05
N THR A 66 -6.45 -7.34 -10.95
CA THR A 66 -5.69 -6.31 -10.26
C THR A 66 -4.42 -6.94 -9.71
N LEU A 67 -3.29 -6.25 -9.84
CA LEU A 67 -2.03 -6.72 -9.29
C LEU A 67 -2.02 -6.48 -7.77
N VAL A 68 -2.19 -7.56 -7.01
CA VAL A 68 -2.10 -7.56 -5.53
C VAL A 68 -0.62 -7.43 -5.09
N SER A 69 -0.37 -6.85 -3.92
CA SER A 69 0.98 -6.66 -3.38
C SER A 69 1.78 -7.97 -3.25
N TRP A 70 3.11 -7.87 -3.40
CA TRP A 70 4.00 -9.02 -3.32
C TRP A 70 3.89 -9.77 -1.98
N ILE A 71 3.70 -9.07 -0.87
CA ILE A 71 3.65 -9.69 0.48
C ILE A 71 2.48 -10.68 0.60
N LYS A 72 1.33 -10.33 0.01
CA LYS A 72 0.17 -11.23 -0.07
C LYS A 72 0.44 -12.38 -1.04
N TRP A 73 1.10 -12.12 -2.17
CA TRP A 73 1.57 -13.16 -3.10
C TRP A 73 2.51 -14.15 -2.43
N ALA A 74 3.55 -13.68 -1.76
CA ALA A 74 4.51 -14.49 -1.02
C ALA A 74 3.82 -15.35 0.05
N SER A 75 2.84 -14.78 0.77
CA SER A 75 2.08 -15.52 1.80
C SER A 75 1.23 -16.63 1.18
N VAL A 76 0.54 -16.37 0.07
CA VAL A 76 -0.22 -17.39 -0.67
C VAL A 76 0.68 -18.45 -1.29
N VAL A 77 1.75 -18.05 -1.98
CA VAL A 77 2.71 -18.96 -2.61
C VAL A 77 3.36 -19.86 -1.57
N ARG A 78 3.75 -19.31 -0.41
CA ARG A 78 4.30 -20.07 0.72
C ARG A 78 3.35 -21.17 1.17
N VAL A 79 2.09 -20.83 1.48
CA VAL A 79 1.14 -21.83 2.00
C VAL A 79 0.71 -22.82 0.92
N LEU A 80 0.59 -22.40 -0.34
CA LEU A 80 0.26 -23.33 -1.43
C LEU A 80 1.43 -24.27 -1.74
N ALA A 81 2.66 -23.78 -1.74
CA ALA A 81 3.86 -24.62 -1.90
C ALA A 81 4.00 -25.60 -0.73
N ALA A 82 3.76 -25.16 0.51
CA ALA A 82 3.80 -26.00 1.70
C ALA A 82 2.77 -27.13 1.69
N ASN A 83 1.62 -26.92 1.04
CA ASN A 83 0.52 -27.88 0.96
C ASN A 83 0.40 -28.55 -0.42
N ALA A 84 1.37 -28.31 -1.32
CA ALA A 84 1.39 -28.95 -2.62
C ALA A 84 1.84 -30.41 -2.51
N VAL A 85 1.17 -31.29 -3.27
CA VAL A 85 1.47 -32.73 -3.30
C VAL A 85 2.92 -32.99 -3.71
N THR A 86 3.46 -32.15 -4.59
CA THR A 86 4.86 -32.25 -5.05
C THR A 86 5.88 -31.67 -4.08
N LEU A 87 5.43 -31.07 -2.96
CA LEU A 87 6.24 -30.38 -1.95
C LEU A 87 7.42 -29.58 -2.55
N PRO A 88 7.14 -28.65 -3.48
CA PRO A 88 8.19 -27.84 -4.07
C PRO A 88 8.86 -26.99 -2.99
N ASP A 89 10.16 -26.77 -3.12
CA ASP A 89 10.91 -25.91 -2.21
C ASP A 89 10.27 -24.51 -2.14
N ARG A 90 9.99 -24.06 -0.92
CA ARG A 90 9.18 -22.85 -0.68
C ARG A 90 9.92 -21.61 -1.14
N ASP A 91 11.21 -21.52 -0.83
CA ASP A 91 12.02 -20.34 -1.14
C ASP A 91 12.23 -20.23 -2.66
N THR A 92 12.45 -21.36 -3.34
CA THR A 92 12.49 -21.42 -4.81
C THR A 92 11.17 -20.96 -5.44
N GLN A 93 10.01 -21.35 -4.88
CA GLN A 93 8.72 -20.86 -5.39
C GLN A 93 8.53 -19.37 -5.12
N ILE A 94 8.92 -18.88 -3.94
CA ILE A 94 8.85 -17.45 -3.59
C ILE A 94 9.72 -16.64 -4.57
N GLU A 95 10.97 -17.04 -4.83
CA GLU A 95 11.85 -16.37 -5.78
C GLU A 95 11.27 -16.36 -7.21
N ARG A 96 10.78 -17.52 -7.67
CA ARG A 96 10.19 -17.67 -9.00
C ARG A 96 8.95 -16.77 -9.17
N PHE A 97 8.05 -16.76 -8.21
CA PHE A 97 6.85 -15.92 -8.26
C PHE A 97 7.19 -14.43 -8.09
N HIS A 98 8.26 -14.09 -7.38
CA HIS A 98 8.71 -12.71 -7.24
C HIS A 98 9.16 -12.13 -8.59
N ALA A 99 9.93 -12.91 -9.36
CA ALA A 99 10.34 -12.52 -10.71
C ALA A 99 9.12 -12.27 -11.62
N LEU A 100 8.15 -13.19 -11.62
CA LEU A 100 6.91 -13.03 -12.39
C LEU A 100 6.09 -11.82 -11.97
N TRP A 101 6.09 -11.52 -10.66
CA TRP A 101 5.38 -10.36 -10.11
C TRP A 101 6.07 -9.04 -10.49
N LEU A 102 7.41 -9.01 -10.49
CA LEU A 102 8.19 -7.85 -10.98
C LEU A 102 7.92 -7.59 -12.47
N ASP A 103 7.92 -8.64 -13.30
CA ASP A 103 7.58 -8.53 -14.72
C ASP A 103 6.16 -7.97 -14.93
N ALA A 104 5.20 -8.41 -14.10
CA ALA A 104 3.84 -7.88 -14.10
C ALA A 104 3.73 -6.43 -13.63
N THR A 105 4.61 -6.00 -12.73
CA THR A 105 4.65 -4.63 -12.20
C THR A 105 5.31 -3.66 -13.19
N SER A 106 6.31 -4.11 -13.94
CA SER A 106 7.05 -3.29 -14.90
C SER A 106 6.39 -3.17 -16.27
N ALA A 107 5.32 -3.93 -16.53
CA ALA A 107 4.60 -3.89 -17.80
C ALA A 107 3.78 -2.58 -17.94
N PRO A 108 4.00 -1.76 -18.99
CA PRO A 108 3.15 -0.61 -19.24
C PRO A 108 1.73 -1.07 -19.60
N ALA A 109 0.72 -0.39 -19.06
CA ALA A 109 -0.68 -0.65 -19.36
C ALA A 109 -0.94 -0.48 -20.88
N GLY A 110 -1.12 -1.59 -21.60
CA GLY A 110 -1.66 -1.61 -22.96
C GLY A 110 -0.66 -1.35 -24.10
N SER A 111 0.24 -2.29 -24.38
CA SER A 111 0.80 -2.43 -25.74
C SER A 111 0.65 -3.88 -26.23
N PRO A 112 0.14 -4.10 -27.45
CA PRO A 112 0.06 -5.45 -28.02
C PRO A 112 1.47 -5.98 -28.26
N ALA A 113 1.68 -7.26 -27.99
CA ALA A 113 2.92 -7.94 -28.32
C ALA A 113 3.24 -7.77 -29.82
N PRO A 114 4.50 -7.47 -30.20
CA PRO A 114 4.87 -7.47 -31.62
C PRO A 114 4.72 -8.89 -32.19
N PRO A 115 4.30 -9.03 -33.46
CA PRO A 115 4.10 -10.33 -34.08
C PRO A 115 5.42 -11.08 -34.19
N VAL A 116 5.40 -12.36 -33.81
CA VAL A 116 6.49 -13.31 -34.02
C VAL A 116 6.70 -13.49 -35.53
N GLY A 117 7.76 -12.89 -36.06
CA GLY A 117 8.28 -13.17 -37.41
C GLY A 117 9.04 -14.50 -37.47
N PRO A 118 9.24 -15.09 -38.66
CA PRO A 118 9.62 -16.48 -38.82
C PRO A 118 11.07 -16.76 -38.42
N GLN A 119 11.26 -17.86 -37.69
CA GLN A 119 12.55 -18.45 -37.32
C GLN A 119 13.32 -18.86 -38.58
N ILE A 120 14.45 -18.20 -38.86
CA ILE A 120 15.44 -18.66 -39.84
C ILE A 120 16.42 -19.57 -39.11
N GLY A 121 16.56 -20.79 -39.63
CA GLY A 121 17.16 -21.94 -38.97
C GLY A 121 18.65 -21.82 -38.61
N ALA A 122 19.02 -22.55 -37.56
CA ALA A 122 20.40 -22.87 -37.24
C ALA A 122 20.93 -23.98 -38.18
N PRO A 123 22.18 -23.91 -38.66
CA PRO A 123 22.81 -25.00 -39.40
C PRO A 123 23.35 -26.09 -38.45
N PRO A 124 23.58 -27.32 -38.96
CA PRO A 124 23.84 -28.49 -38.13
C PRO A 124 25.31 -28.61 -37.75
N VAL A 125 25.59 -29.05 -36.52
CA VAL A 125 26.91 -29.53 -36.11
C VAL A 125 26.74 -30.97 -35.63
N GLY A 126 27.38 -31.90 -36.31
CA GLY A 126 27.77 -33.20 -35.77
C GLY A 126 29.28 -33.39 -35.91
N PRO A 127 29.85 -34.55 -35.54
CA PRO A 127 29.47 -35.49 -34.50
C PRO A 127 30.55 -35.58 -33.40
N GLN A 128 30.23 -36.40 -32.40
CA GLN A 128 30.90 -36.63 -31.12
C GLN A 128 32.30 -37.29 -31.25
N ASN A 129 33.16 -37.07 -30.25
CA ASN A 129 34.21 -38.01 -29.84
C ASN A 129 34.31 -38.03 -28.30
N GLY A 130 34.32 -39.24 -27.74
CA GLY A 130 34.31 -39.54 -26.30
C GLY A 130 35.67 -39.47 -25.60
N PRO A 131 35.89 -40.27 -24.54
CA PRO A 131 35.96 -39.77 -23.17
C PRO A 131 37.41 -39.66 -22.65
N THR A 132 37.67 -38.77 -21.69
CA THR A 132 38.94 -38.79 -20.94
C THR A 132 38.72 -38.48 -19.46
N ALA A 133 39.35 -39.35 -18.66
CA ALA A 133 39.30 -39.52 -17.21
C ALA A 133 39.19 -38.25 -16.35
N ALA A 134 38.24 -38.29 -15.41
CA ALA A 134 38.12 -37.36 -14.29
C ALA A 134 39.31 -37.53 -13.34
N ARG A 135 40.06 -36.45 -13.11
CA ARG A 135 41.11 -36.35 -12.10
C ARG A 135 40.53 -35.61 -10.90
N ALA A 136 40.37 -36.31 -9.78
CA ALA A 136 39.89 -35.76 -8.52
C ALA A 136 40.86 -34.68 -8.02
N VAL A 137 40.36 -33.46 -7.83
CA VAL A 137 41.05 -32.39 -7.11
C VAL A 137 40.28 -32.19 -5.80
N SER A 138 40.89 -32.61 -4.70
CA SER A 138 40.38 -32.41 -3.35
C SER A 138 40.40 -30.93 -3.01
N HIS A 139 39.23 -30.32 -2.79
CA HIS A 139 39.12 -29.01 -2.15
C HIS A 139 39.15 -29.17 -0.62
N PRO A 140 39.90 -28.35 0.12
CA PRO A 140 39.88 -28.39 1.58
C PRO A 140 38.50 -27.95 2.08
N LEU A 141 37.93 -28.72 3.01
CA LEU A 141 36.75 -28.32 3.77
C LEU A 141 37.10 -27.09 4.61
N LEU A 142 36.62 -25.91 4.20
CA LEU A 142 36.64 -24.72 5.05
C LEU A 142 35.76 -24.97 6.30
N PRO A 143 36.15 -24.44 7.47
CA PRO A 143 35.36 -24.63 8.68
C PRO A 143 33.96 -24.04 8.50
N VAL A 144 32.95 -24.75 9.02
CA VAL A 144 31.57 -24.30 9.07
C VAL A 144 31.51 -23.07 9.97
N GLN A 145 31.66 -21.90 9.36
CA GLN A 145 31.39 -20.63 10.01
C GLN A 145 29.87 -20.58 10.15
N GLU A 146 29.36 -20.58 11.39
CA GLU A 146 27.95 -20.34 11.66
C GLU A 146 27.53 -19.08 10.89
N LEU A 147 26.83 -19.28 9.78
CA LEU A 147 26.22 -18.20 9.03
C LEU A 147 25.19 -17.60 9.98
N SER A 148 25.59 -16.52 10.65
CA SER A 148 24.69 -15.63 11.32
C SER A 148 23.74 -15.12 10.23
N TYR A 149 22.56 -15.72 10.15
CA TYR A 149 21.51 -15.29 9.24
C TYR A 149 21.32 -13.79 9.48
N PRO A 150 21.44 -12.93 8.45
CA PRO A 150 21.14 -11.53 8.62
C PRO A 150 19.73 -11.46 9.19
N GLN A 151 19.62 -10.82 10.36
CA GLN A 151 18.38 -10.53 11.04
C GLN A 151 17.39 -10.03 9.98
N MET A 152 16.36 -10.84 9.66
CA MET A 152 15.48 -10.61 8.50
C MET A 152 15.14 -9.12 8.42
N ALA A 153 15.46 -8.47 7.30
CA ALA A 153 15.22 -7.05 7.12
C ALA A 153 13.75 -6.76 7.44
N ARG A 154 13.49 -6.01 8.53
CA ARG A 154 12.14 -5.70 8.99
C ARG A 154 11.41 -4.95 7.87
N GLN A 155 10.26 -5.47 7.46
CA GLN A 155 9.47 -4.87 6.38
C GLN A 155 9.00 -3.48 6.78
N LEU A 156 9.07 -2.55 5.84
CA LEU A 156 8.71 -1.16 6.10
C LEU A 156 7.19 -0.99 6.10
N CYS A 157 6.66 -0.19 7.02
CA CYS A 157 5.25 0.19 7.05
C CYS A 157 5.12 1.70 7.26
N MET A 158 4.17 2.33 6.56
CA MET A 158 3.82 3.74 6.71
C MET A 158 2.37 3.87 7.22
N PRO A 159 2.18 4.23 8.49
CA PRO A 159 0.85 4.57 9.01
C PRO A 159 0.36 5.89 8.40
N VAL A 160 -0.81 5.86 7.78
CA VAL A 160 -1.48 7.01 7.15
C VAL A 160 -2.82 7.24 7.83
N TYR A 161 -3.04 8.44 8.35
CA TYR A 161 -4.25 8.84 9.05
C TYR A 161 -4.98 9.90 8.22
N ILE A 162 -6.19 9.59 7.78
CA ILE A 162 -7.07 10.54 7.10
C ILE A 162 -7.98 11.15 8.17
N ALA A 163 -7.69 12.38 8.57
CA ALA A 163 -8.46 13.14 9.53
C ALA A 163 -9.49 14.01 8.79
N VAL A 164 -10.76 13.74 9.02
CA VAL A 164 -11.87 14.36 8.29
C VAL A 164 -12.63 15.30 9.20
N ASP A 165 -12.57 16.60 8.89
CA ASP A 165 -13.35 17.66 9.51
C ASP A 165 -14.28 18.25 8.46
N ALA A 166 -15.44 17.63 8.30
CA ALA A 166 -16.48 18.10 7.39
C ALA A 166 -17.84 17.90 8.07
N PRO A 167 -18.45 18.95 8.65
CA PRO A 167 -19.79 18.82 9.23
C PRO A 167 -20.77 18.37 8.14
N SER A 168 -21.64 17.40 8.44
CA SER A 168 -22.76 17.05 7.56
C SER A 168 -23.92 18.04 7.74
N PRO A 169 -24.28 18.78 6.68
CA PRO A 169 -25.67 19.03 6.36
C PRO A 169 -26.02 18.48 4.96
N PRO A 170 -27.22 17.89 4.75
CA PRO A 170 -27.58 17.19 3.52
C PRO A 170 -27.42 18.10 2.29
N GLY A 171 -26.65 17.65 1.29
CA GLY A 171 -26.50 18.39 0.05
C GLY A 171 -25.36 17.94 -0.88
N ILE A 172 -24.95 18.85 -1.76
CA ILE A 172 -23.95 18.60 -2.81
C ILE A 172 -22.54 18.36 -2.22
N ARG A 173 -22.18 19.06 -1.13
CA ARG A 173 -20.87 18.96 -0.49
C ARG A 173 -20.57 17.60 0.11
N ASP A 174 -21.57 16.93 0.69
CA ASP A 174 -21.42 15.56 1.23
C ASP A 174 -21.02 14.58 0.13
N ARG A 175 -21.69 14.66 -1.03
CA ARG A 175 -21.42 13.78 -2.17
C ARG A 175 -20.04 14.03 -2.76
N GLN A 176 -19.60 15.30 -2.81
CA GLN A 176 -18.26 15.64 -3.26
C GLN A 176 -17.22 15.07 -2.30
N PHE A 177 -17.43 15.16 -0.99
CA PHE A 177 -16.51 14.63 0.01
C PHE A 177 -16.43 13.09 -0.02
N ASP A 178 -17.58 12.42 -0.06
CA ASP A 178 -17.67 10.96 -0.27
C ASP A 178 -16.94 10.55 -1.55
N ASN A 179 -17.09 11.33 -2.64
CA ASN A 179 -16.38 11.11 -3.89
C ASN A 179 -14.86 11.27 -3.72
N VAL A 180 -14.39 12.32 -3.05
CA VAL A 180 -12.95 12.49 -2.75
C VAL A 180 -12.41 11.30 -1.98
N LEU A 181 -13.11 10.86 -0.93
CA LEU A 181 -12.69 9.70 -0.13
C LEU A 181 -12.66 8.40 -0.93
N GLY A 182 -13.65 8.17 -1.80
CA GLY A 182 -13.69 7.03 -2.70
C GLY A 182 -12.55 7.03 -3.71
N VAL A 183 -12.31 8.17 -4.37
CA VAL A 183 -11.21 8.29 -5.34
C VAL A 183 -9.84 8.20 -4.65
N LEU A 184 -9.69 8.75 -3.44
CA LEU A 184 -8.47 8.57 -2.64
C LEU A 184 -8.23 7.09 -2.34
N HIS A 185 -9.26 6.36 -1.93
CA HIS A 185 -9.19 4.92 -1.71
C HIS A 185 -8.75 4.18 -2.99
N ASP A 186 -9.37 4.47 -4.14
CA ASP A 186 -9.01 3.84 -5.42
C ASP A 186 -7.55 4.12 -5.81
N GLN A 187 -7.05 5.34 -5.60
CA GLN A 187 -5.64 5.66 -5.88
C GLN A 187 -4.67 4.96 -4.93
N LEU A 188 -5.00 4.92 -3.63
CA LEU A 188 -4.16 4.22 -2.65
C LEU A 188 -4.09 2.71 -2.95
N ALA A 189 -5.21 2.12 -3.39
CA ALA A 189 -5.29 0.71 -3.74
C ALA A 189 -4.64 0.38 -5.10
N SER A 190 -4.70 1.30 -6.06
CA SER A 190 -4.16 1.08 -7.41
C SER A 190 -2.66 1.38 -7.56
N ALA A 191 -2.05 2.10 -6.61
CA ALA A 191 -0.62 2.40 -6.62
C ALA A 191 0.18 1.29 -5.90
N PRO A 192 0.88 0.38 -6.62
CA PRO A 192 1.42 -0.86 -6.02
C PRO A 192 2.42 -0.59 -4.88
N ARG A 193 3.24 0.46 -5.02
CA ARG A 193 4.23 0.87 -4.02
C ARG A 193 3.60 1.42 -2.74
N ILE A 194 2.50 2.18 -2.87
CA ILE A 194 1.76 2.70 -1.72
C ILE A 194 1.00 1.56 -1.05
N ALA A 195 0.34 0.72 -1.85
CA ALA A 195 -0.40 -0.44 -1.36
C ALA A 195 0.46 -1.47 -0.61
N GLU A 196 1.77 -1.51 -0.88
CA GLU A 196 2.72 -2.38 -0.18
C GLU A 196 3.09 -1.85 1.22
N LEU A 197 3.12 -0.54 1.42
CA LEU A 197 3.67 0.08 2.63
C LEU A 197 2.59 0.72 3.51
N ALA A 198 1.51 1.23 2.93
CA ALA A 198 0.56 2.07 3.62
C ALA A 198 -0.48 1.26 4.39
N HIS A 199 -0.60 1.55 5.69
CA HIS A 199 -1.76 1.19 6.49
C HIS A 199 -2.59 2.45 6.72
N VAL A 200 -3.90 2.39 6.47
CA VAL A 200 -4.80 3.54 6.50
C VAL A 200 -5.71 3.47 7.72
N CYS A 201 -5.77 4.56 8.46
CA CYS A 201 -6.73 4.83 9.52
C CYS A 201 -7.55 6.06 9.13
N VAL A 202 -8.84 6.07 9.44
CA VAL A 202 -9.72 7.21 9.17
C VAL A 202 -10.35 7.67 10.47
N VAL A 203 -10.24 8.96 10.75
CA VAL A 203 -10.75 9.56 11.98
C VAL A 203 -11.68 10.72 11.62
N ALA A 204 -12.89 10.69 12.15
CA ALA A 204 -13.86 11.77 12.02
C ALA A 204 -13.62 12.79 13.14
N PHE A 205 -13.32 14.02 12.75
CA PHE A 205 -13.23 15.17 13.64
C PHE A 205 -14.65 15.72 13.78
N SER A 206 -15.18 15.66 15.00
CA SER A 206 -16.53 16.08 15.30
C SER A 206 -16.62 16.56 16.75
N ALA A 207 -17.81 16.91 17.25
CA ALA A 207 -17.98 17.26 18.65
C ALA A 207 -17.56 16.10 19.58
N GLN A 208 -17.68 14.86 19.10
CA GLN A 208 -17.16 13.66 19.75
C GLN A 208 -16.35 12.87 18.71
N PRO A 209 -15.04 13.12 18.58
CA PRO A 209 -14.24 12.50 17.53
C PRO A 209 -14.17 10.99 17.70
N TYR A 210 -14.15 10.27 16.59
CA TYR A 210 -14.15 8.81 16.61
C TYR A 210 -13.41 8.21 15.41
N VAL A 211 -12.96 6.97 15.58
CA VAL A 211 -12.29 6.20 14.53
C VAL A 211 -13.36 5.57 13.62
N VAL A 212 -13.31 5.90 12.34
CA VAL A 212 -14.21 5.36 11.31
C VAL A 212 -13.65 4.05 10.75
N VAL A 213 -12.34 4.04 10.51
CA VAL A 213 -11.58 2.88 10.03
C VAL A 213 -10.37 2.74 10.94
N GLU A 214 -10.23 1.60 11.59
CA GLU A 214 -9.02 1.27 12.33
C GLU A 214 -7.82 1.16 11.38
N LEU A 215 -6.59 1.23 11.90
CA LEU A 215 -5.41 1.14 11.05
C LEU A 215 -5.35 -0.21 10.31
N THR A 216 -5.68 -0.17 9.02
CA THR A 216 -5.91 -1.35 8.18
C THR A 216 -5.00 -1.29 6.96
N ASP A 217 -4.43 -2.44 6.55
CA ASP A 217 -3.74 -2.57 5.26
C ASP A 217 -4.70 -2.09 4.15
N VAL A 218 -4.23 -1.17 3.30
CA VAL A 218 -5.08 -0.58 2.28
C VAL A 218 -5.62 -1.60 1.27
N SER A 219 -4.92 -2.72 1.08
CA SER A 219 -5.36 -3.84 0.25
C SER A 219 -6.52 -4.64 0.88
N ASP A 220 -6.76 -4.49 2.19
CA ASP A 220 -7.92 -5.08 2.90
C ASP A 220 -9.07 -4.07 3.09
N LEU A 221 -8.80 -2.78 2.93
CA LEU A 221 -9.83 -1.76 2.82
C LEU A 221 -10.50 -1.89 1.46
N ILE A 222 -11.64 -2.57 1.37
CA ILE A 222 -12.34 -2.82 0.08
C ILE A 222 -13.06 -1.56 -0.42
N ARG A 223 -13.52 -0.71 0.50
CA ARG A 223 -14.18 0.56 0.21
C ARG A 223 -14.06 1.49 1.40
N MET A 224 -14.08 2.80 1.16
CA MET A 224 -14.19 3.76 2.26
C MET A 224 -15.61 3.73 2.86
N PRO A 225 -15.78 3.55 4.18
CA PRO A 225 -17.06 3.73 4.83
C PRO A 225 -17.48 5.21 4.79
N LYS A 226 -18.79 5.45 4.87
CA LYS A 226 -19.29 6.82 4.99
C LYS A 226 -18.84 7.43 6.32
N VAL A 227 -18.31 8.63 6.24
CA VAL A 227 -17.87 9.41 7.41
C VAL A 227 -19.01 10.35 7.81
N VAL A 228 -19.35 10.38 9.11
CA VAL A 228 -20.40 11.26 9.63
C VAL A 228 -19.81 12.14 10.73
N CYS A 229 -19.65 13.43 10.46
CA CYS A 229 -19.19 14.37 11.49
C CYS A 229 -20.41 14.92 12.24
N ILE A 230 -20.53 14.55 13.52
CA ILE A 230 -21.65 14.96 14.38
C ILE A 230 -21.30 16.26 15.11
N GLY A 231 -22.07 17.32 14.82
CA GLY A 231 -21.82 18.63 15.39
C GLY A 231 -20.52 19.28 14.88
N GLU A 232 -20.17 20.42 15.46
CA GLU A 232 -18.95 21.13 15.11
C GLU A 232 -17.72 20.46 15.76
N ALA A 233 -16.61 20.36 15.00
CA ALA A 233 -15.41 19.66 15.42
C ALA A 233 -14.78 20.24 16.70
N ASP A 234 -14.52 19.36 17.68
CA ASP A 234 -13.62 19.63 18.79
C ASP A 234 -12.20 19.20 18.38
N TYR A 235 -11.41 20.15 17.88
CA TYR A 235 -10.05 19.86 17.43
C TYR A 235 -9.10 19.49 18.57
N ALA A 236 -9.33 19.97 19.79
CA ALA A 236 -8.48 19.59 20.93
C ALA A 236 -8.68 18.11 21.29
N ALA A 237 -9.93 17.67 21.37
CA ALA A 237 -10.26 16.25 21.54
C ALA A 237 -9.78 15.42 20.34
N SER A 238 -9.94 15.93 19.11
CA SER A 238 -9.59 15.20 17.89
C SER A 238 -8.08 14.98 17.75
N PHE A 239 -7.26 16.00 18.04
CA PHE A 239 -5.80 15.83 18.07
C PHE A 239 -5.33 14.93 19.21
N THR A 240 -6.05 14.92 20.34
CA THR A 240 -5.78 14.00 21.45
C THR A 240 -6.06 12.55 21.02
N LEU A 241 -7.22 12.29 20.39
CA LEU A 241 -7.55 10.98 19.83
C LEU A 241 -6.52 10.51 18.79
N LEU A 242 -6.13 11.38 17.85
CA LEU A 242 -5.10 11.03 16.87
C LEU A 242 -3.79 10.63 17.54
N ARG A 243 -3.36 11.39 18.54
CA ARG A 243 -2.13 11.09 19.27
C ARG A 243 -2.22 9.71 19.93
N GLU A 244 -3.26 9.46 20.72
CA GLU A 244 -3.46 8.19 21.43
C GLU A 244 -3.52 7.01 20.45
N ARG A 245 -4.25 7.18 19.34
CA ARG A 245 -4.35 6.15 18.31
C ARG A 245 -2.99 5.87 17.65
N MET A 246 -2.22 6.90 17.31
CA MET A 246 -0.87 6.74 16.77
C MET A 246 0.11 6.08 17.74
N GLU A 247 0.01 6.35 19.04
CA GLU A 247 0.83 5.67 20.05
C GLU A 247 0.52 4.17 20.08
N ALA A 248 -0.78 3.81 20.13
CA ALA A 248 -1.21 2.42 20.15
C ALA A 248 -0.84 1.67 18.86
N ASP A 249 -1.09 2.28 17.71
CA ASP A 249 -0.89 1.65 16.40
C ASP A 249 0.59 1.45 16.06
N VAL A 250 1.43 2.45 16.33
CA VAL A 250 2.88 2.32 16.08
C VAL A 250 3.49 1.25 16.98
N ALA A 251 3.04 1.15 18.24
CA ALA A 251 3.44 0.08 19.14
C ALA A 251 3.00 -1.30 18.60
N ALA A 252 1.72 -1.44 18.24
CA ALA A 252 1.16 -2.70 17.72
C ALA A 252 1.86 -3.18 16.44
N LEU A 253 2.14 -2.27 15.49
CA LEU A 253 2.90 -2.59 14.28
C LEU A 253 4.37 -2.96 14.62
N GLY A 254 4.98 -2.27 15.58
CA GLY A 254 6.32 -2.59 16.06
C GLY A 254 6.41 -4.00 16.66
N ASP A 255 5.41 -4.40 17.45
CA ASP A 255 5.31 -5.72 18.07
C ASP A 255 5.08 -6.84 17.03
N GLN A 256 4.42 -6.51 15.91
CA GLN A 256 4.25 -7.39 14.76
C GLN A 256 5.51 -7.53 13.88
N GLY A 257 6.60 -6.82 14.21
CA GLY A 257 7.87 -6.93 13.49
C GLY A 257 8.09 -5.89 12.39
N TRP A 258 7.14 -4.97 12.15
CA TRP A 258 7.29 -3.92 11.14
C TRP A 258 8.41 -2.93 11.51
N ALA A 259 9.07 -2.39 10.49
CA ALA A 259 9.88 -1.18 10.54
C ALA A 259 8.97 0.02 10.27
N VAL A 260 8.38 0.55 11.32
CA VAL A 260 7.34 1.60 11.24
C VAL A 260 7.98 2.94 10.92
N ARG A 261 7.57 3.56 9.81
CA ARG A 261 7.89 4.94 9.45
C ARG A 261 7.08 5.91 10.30
N ARG A 262 7.57 7.16 10.33
CA ARG A 262 6.85 8.26 10.95
C ARG A 262 5.44 8.37 10.36
N PRO A 263 4.38 8.44 11.19
CA PRO A 263 3.02 8.57 10.71
C PRO A 263 2.82 9.77 9.78
N LEU A 264 1.93 9.62 8.81
CA LEU A 264 1.42 10.70 7.98
C LEU A 264 -0.02 11.02 8.39
N VAL A 265 -0.35 12.29 8.56
CA VAL A 265 -1.72 12.78 8.70
C VAL A 265 -2.10 13.56 7.45
N LEU A 266 -3.18 13.17 6.81
CA LEU A 266 -3.89 13.94 5.80
C LEU A 266 -5.10 14.59 6.48
N LEU A 267 -5.00 15.88 6.79
CA LEU A 267 -6.08 16.64 7.40
C LEU A 267 -6.95 17.27 6.30
N LEU A 268 -8.17 16.78 6.15
CA LEU A 268 -9.17 17.27 5.22
C LEU A 268 -10.13 18.16 6.00
N SER A 269 -10.01 19.49 5.90
CA SER A 269 -10.73 20.44 6.74
C SER A 269 -11.59 21.39 5.92
N ASN A 270 -12.86 21.52 6.32
CA ASN A 270 -13.80 22.47 5.74
C ASN A 270 -14.10 23.65 6.70
N GLY A 271 -13.76 23.51 7.98
CA GLY A 271 -14.04 24.50 9.02
C GLY A 271 -12.80 25.13 9.64
N THR A 272 -13.02 25.91 10.69
CA THR A 272 -11.96 26.43 11.57
C THR A 272 -12.29 26.08 13.02
N PRO A 273 -11.28 25.98 13.89
CA PRO A 273 -11.51 25.83 15.32
C PRO A 273 -12.35 26.96 15.89
N LYS A 274 -13.18 26.64 16.89
CA LYS A 274 -14.04 27.62 17.57
C LYS A 274 -13.28 28.49 18.57
N ASP A 275 -12.21 27.94 19.14
CA ASP A 275 -11.38 28.55 20.17
C ASP A 275 -9.91 28.18 19.95
N ASP A 276 -9.04 28.53 20.90
CA ASP A 276 -7.60 28.29 20.84
C ASP A 276 -7.14 27.00 21.56
N SER A 277 -8.06 26.22 22.13
CA SER A 277 -7.74 25.02 22.93
C SER A 277 -6.97 23.96 22.12
N TRP A 278 -7.23 23.89 20.82
CA TRP A 278 -6.54 23.01 19.87
C TRP A 278 -5.03 23.25 19.80
N ARG A 279 -4.55 24.48 20.05
CA ARG A 279 -3.11 24.80 19.97
C ARG A 279 -2.30 24.01 20.97
N ALA A 280 -2.83 23.80 22.18
CA ALA A 280 -2.17 23.00 23.20
C ALA A 280 -2.16 21.51 22.82
N ALA A 281 -3.26 21.00 22.26
CA ALA A 281 -3.37 19.63 21.80
C ALA A 281 -2.45 19.37 20.59
N LEU A 282 -2.42 20.27 19.60
CA LEU A 282 -1.52 20.21 18.45
C LEU A 282 -0.05 20.21 18.90
N ARG A 283 0.35 21.11 19.81
CA ARG A 283 1.72 21.12 20.35
C ARG A 283 2.11 19.78 20.96
N ARG A 284 1.20 19.11 21.68
CA ARG A 284 1.43 17.76 22.18
C ARG A 284 1.51 16.73 21.05
N LEU A 285 0.67 16.81 20.01
CA LEU A 285 0.67 15.89 18.88
C LEU A 285 1.97 15.97 18.06
N VAL A 286 2.54 17.16 17.86
CA VAL A 286 3.74 17.34 17.03
C VAL A 286 5.06 17.42 17.82
N ASP A 287 5.00 17.29 19.15
CA ASP A 287 6.16 17.35 20.04
C ASP A 287 7.24 16.34 19.60
N HIS A 288 8.48 16.81 19.45
CA HIS A 288 9.66 15.97 19.18
C HIS A 288 9.83 14.77 20.12
N ARG A 289 9.36 14.87 21.38
CA ARG A 289 9.43 13.80 22.38
C ARG A 289 8.40 12.70 22.15
N HIS A 290 7.33 12.99 21.41
CA HIS A 290 6.33 12.00 21.07
C HIS A 290 6.84 11.17 19.89
N ARG A 291 7.17 9.89 20.15
CA ARG A 291 7.82 9.02 19.14
C ARG A 291 6.97 8.80 17.89
N SER A 292 5.64 8.76 18.05
CA SER A 292 4.71 8.61 16.94
C SER A 292 4.30 9.94 16.30
N ARG A 293 5.04 11.03 16.54
CA ARG A 293 4.69 12.37 16.01
C ARG A 293 4.48 12.31 14.49
N PRO A 294 3.38 12.85 13.96
CA PRO A 294 3.11 12.75 12.54
C PRO A 294 3.88 13.79 11.73
N HIS A 295 3.97 13.57 10.42
CA HIS A 295 3.96 14.65 9.44
C HIS A 295 2.51 15.00 9.12
N ILE A 296 2.14 16.27 9.19
CA ILE A 296 0.78 16.73 8.89
C ILE A 296 0.78 17.47 7.56
N ILE A 297 -0.12 17.03 6.69
CA ILE A 297 -0.43 17.67 5.42
C ILE A 297 -1.89 18.06 5.43
N GLY A 298 -2.14 19.34 5.20
CA GLY A 298 -3.44 19.95 5.35
C GLY A 298 -4.08 20.29 4.01
N TYR A 299 -5.38 20.04 3.90
CA TYR A 299 -6.21 20.40 2.76
C TYR A 299 -7.39 21.23 3.25
N GLY A 300 -7.39 22.52 2.89
CA GLY A 300 -8.45 23.45 3.25
C GLY A 300 -9.45 23.62 2.11
N PHE A 301 -10.73 23.36 2.37
CA PHE A 301 -11.80 23.50 1.37
C PHE A 301 -12.45 24.88 1.31
N SER A 302 -12.05 25.77 2.21
CA SER A 302 -12.47 27.18 2.26
C SER A 302 -11.27 28.06 2.60
N PRO A 303 -11.30 29.38 2.32
CA PRO A 303 -10.20 30.28 2.71
C PRO A 303 -9.92 30.28 4.22
N ALA A 304 -10.97 30.13 5.03
CA ALA A 304 -10.86 30.03 6.49
C ALA A 304 -10.18 28.70 6.89
N ALA A 305 -10.65 27.58 6.34
CA ALA A 305 -10.02 26.28 6.56
C ALA A 305 -8.57 26.25 6.07
N MET A 306 -8.26 26.92 4.96
CA MET A 306 -6.90 27.05 4.44
C MET A 306 -5.98 27.74 5.47
N SER A 307 -6.43 28.87 6.02
CA SER A 307 -5.69 29.60 7.07
C SER A 307 -5.46 28.74 8.33
N PHE A 308 -6.41 27.87 8.65
CA PHE A 308 -6.26 26.92 9.75
C PHE A 308 -5.27 25.81 9.41
N VAL A 309 -5.42 25.12 8.28
CA VAL A 309 -4.54 23.99 7.94
C VAL A 309 -3.09 24.43 7.71
N THR A 310 -2.84 25.67 7.30
CA THR A 310 -1.48 26.25 7.26
C THR A 310 -0.85 26.34 8.65
N GLN A 311 -1.62 26.61 9.70
CA GLN A 311 -1.11 26.65 11.08
C GLN A 311 -0.86 25.25 11.65
N VAL A 312 -1.56 24.23 11.13
CA VAL A 312 -1.49 22.84 11.63
C VAL A 312 -0.46 22.01 10.89
N ALA A 313 -0.29 22.26 9.59
CA ALA A 313 0.59 21.48 8.74
C ALA A 313 2.05 21.54 9.22
N THR A 314 2.71 20.39 9.25
CA THR A 314 4.15 20.30 9.54
C THR A 314 4.96 20.01 8.28
N LEU A 315 4.30 19.76 7.16
CA LEU A 315 4.95 19.39 5.91
C LEU A 315 4.38 20.15 4.71
N ALA A 316 3.07 20.23 4.54
CA ALA A 316 2.49 21.03 3.45
C ALA A 316 1.03 21.39 3.74
N ALA A 317 0.58 22.50 3.20
CA ALA A 317 -0.83 22.88 3.20
C ALA A 317 -1.26 23.24 1.78
N PHE A 318 -2.45 22.79 1.38
CA PHE A 318 -3.00 22.99 0.06
C PHE A 318 -4.44 23.47 0.15
N GLN A 319 -4.81 24.34 -0.78
CA GLN A 319 -6.20 24.68 -1.01
C GLN A 319 -6.81 23.65 -1.98
N ALA A 320 -8.02 23.19 -1.69
CA ALA A 320 -8.76 22.30 -2.57
C ALA A 320 -10.18 22.84 -2.76
N ASP A 321 -10.63 23.02 -3.99
CA ASP A 321 -12.02 23.41 -4.25
C ASP A 321 -12.86 22.17 -4.57
N LEU A 322 -13.78 21.83 -3.67
CA LEU A 322 -14.75 20.75 -3.89
C LEU A 322 -15.85 21.13 -4.90
N ASN A 323 -16.04 22.43 -5.16
CA ASN A 323 -17.05 22.95 -6.08
C ASN A 323 -16.46 23.45 -7.40
N GLY A 324 -15.15 23.31 -7.60
CA GLY A 324 -14.47 23.74 -8.82
C GLY A 324 -15.02 23.06 -10.06
N SER A 325 -14.97 23.74 -11.20
CA SER A 325 -15.53 23.30 -12.48
C SER A 325 -14.76 22.16 -13.18
N GLY A 326 -13.88 21.45 -12.47
CA GLY A 326 -13.06 20.38 -13.03
C GLY A 326 -13.87 19.13 -13.38
N THR A 327 -13.28 18.24 -14.21
CA THR A 327 -13.91 17.00 -14.69
C THR A 327 -14.28 16.03 -13.57
N VAL A 328 -13.57 16.08 -12.44
CA VAL A 328 -13.88 15.37 -11.20
C VAL A 328 -13.61 16.30 -10.02
N PRO A 329 -14.63 16.71 -9.25
CA PRO A 329 -14.43 17.44 -8.00
C PRO A 329 -13.48 16.70 -7.05
N GLY A 330 -12.38 17.37 -6.64
CA GLY A 330 -11.33 16.78 -5.81
C GLY A 330 -10.36 15.83 -6.51
N GLY A 331 -10.44 15.66 -7.84
CA GLY A 331 -9.49 14.82 -8.60
C GLY A 331 -8.04 15.30 -8.53
N GLU A 332 -7.82 16.61 -8.38
CA GLU A 332 -6.48 17.16 -8.23
C GLU A 332 -5.88 16.95 -6.84
N LEU A 333 -6.72 17.05 -5.80
CA LEU A 333 -6.38 16.70 -4.42
C LEU A 333 -5.89 15.25 -4.37
N VAL A 334 -6.67 14.36 -4.97
CA VAL A 334 -6.34 12.95 -5.14
C VAL A 334 -4.99 12.77 -5.83
N ALA A 335 -4.78 13.43 -6.97
CA ALA A 335 -3.52 13.31 -7.72
C ALA A 335 -2.33 13.86 -6.91
N ALA A 336 -2.53 14.94 -6.15
CA ALA A 336 -1.52 15.51 -5.27
C ALA A 336 -1.15 14.55 -4.14
N VAL A 337 -2.14 13.96 -3.45
CA VAL A 337 -1.93 12.93 -2.42
C VAL A 337 -1.19 11.73 -3.00
N GLY A 338 -1.60 11.23 -4.17
CA GLY A 338 -0.96 10.11 -4.85
C GLY A 338 0.50 10.39 -5.22
N ARG A 339 0.80 11.56 -5.81
CA ARG A 339 2.19 11.96 -6.12
C ARG A 339 3.04 12.03 -4.86
N MET A 340 2.50 12.62 -3.81
CA MET A 340 3.19 12.82 -2.54
C MET A 340 3.49 11.50 -1.83
N LEU A 341 2.50 10.61 -1.74
CA LEU A 341 2.69 9.27 -1.18
C LEU A 341 3.69 8.47 -2.00
N ASN A 342 3.63 8.51 -3.33
CA ASN A 342 4.63 7.86 -4.19
C ASN A 342 6.04 8.42 -3.93
N SER A 343 6.17 9.73 -3.74
CA SER A 343 7.44 10.37 -3.42
C SER A 343 7.94 9.98 -2.03
N MET A 344 7.06 9.90 -1.03
CA MET A 344 7.41 9.44 0.31
C MET A 344 7.81 7.97 0.31
N VAL A 345 7.12 7.11 -0.43
CA VAL A 345 7.48 5.71 -0.61
C VAL A 345 8.82 5.57 -1.32
N ALA A 346 9.08 6.36 -2.37
CA ALA A 346 10.38 6.40 -3.03
C ALA A 346 11.50 6.80 -2.04
N SER A 347 11.26 7.82 -1.21
CA SER A 347 12.17 8.22 -0.12
C SER A 347 12.20 7.23 1.05
N ALA A 348 11.23 6.32 1.14
CA ALA A 348 11.27 5.28 2.16
C ALA A 348 12.40 4.27 1.88
N HIS A 349 12.96 4.28 0.67
CA HIS A 349 14.18 3.54 0.33
C HIS A 349 15.45 4.42 0.28
N THR A 350 15.33 5.76 0.34
CA THR A 350 16.44 6.73 0.25
C THR A 350 16.32 7.89 1.25
N ARG A 351 17.38 8.18 2.02
CA ARG A 351 17.30 8.95 3.28
C ARG A 351 16.72 10.38 3.28
N PRO A 352 16.60 11.18 2.20
CA PRO A 352 15.82 12.42 2.26
C PRO A 352 14.42 12.29 1.63
N LEU A 353 13.44 12.90 2.29
CA LEU A 353 12.05 13.02 1.83
C LEU A 353 11.95 14.06 0.70
N THR A 354 11.56 13.64 -0.49
CA THR A 354 11.32 14.55 -1.62
C THR A 354 9.82 14.80 -1.72
N LEU A 355 9.38 16.06 -1.85
CA LEU A 355 8.00 16.38 -2.22
C LEU A 355 7.92 16.59 -3.75
N PRO A 356 6.84 16.17 -4.43
CA PRO A 356 6.63 16.53 -5.82
C PRO A 356 6.41 18.04 -5.98
N GLU A 357 6.87 18.62 -7.09
CA GLU A 357 6.46 19.97 -7.48
C GLU A 357 4.93 20.02 -7.63
N ALA A 358 4.32 21.02 -7.00
CA ALA A 358 2.89 21.25 -7.10
C ALA A 358 2.58 21.87 -8.49
N PRO A 359 1.46 21.52 -9.15
CA PRO A 359 1.05 22.15 -10.41
C PRO A 359 0.95 23.68 -10.25
N ALA A 360 1.08 24.45 -11.33
CA ALA A 360 1.20 25.92 -11.31
C ALA A 360 0.08 26.69 -10.57
N GLU A 361 -1.06 26.04 -10.28
CA GLU A 361 -2.19 26.60 -9.52
C GLU A 361 -2.08 26.36 -8.00
N TYR A 362 -1.06 25.61 -7.57
CA TYR A 362 -0.82 25.28 -6.17
C TYR A 362 0.29 26.16 -5.61
N ARG A 363 -0.08 27.00 -4.66
CA ARG A 363 0.86 27.84 -3.93
C ARG A 363 1.56 27.00 -2.85
N SER A 364 2.65 26.32 -3.23
CA SER A 364 3.55 25.71 -2.25
C SER A 364 4.19 26.82 -1.40
N ILE A 365 4.16 26.66 -0.08
CA ILE A 365 4.88 27.54 0.84
C ILE A 365 6.18 26.82 1.19
N PRO A 366 7.35 27.48 1.13
CA PRO A 366 8.62 26.85 1.49
C PRO A 366 8.57 26.37 2.94
N VAL A 367 8.87 25.09 3.13
CA VAL A 367 8.93 24.45 4.44
C VAL A 367 10.33 24.65 4.96
N GLU A 368 10.46 25.47 6.01
CA GLU A 368 11.70 25.55 6.78
C GLU A 368 11.98 24.19 7.42
N TYR A 369 13.14 23.61 7.10
CA TYR A 369 13.61 22.38 7.71
C TYR A 369 13.98 22.67 9.17
N LEU A 370 13.30 22.02 10.11
CA LEU A 370 13.72 21.98 11.50
C LEU A 370 14.75 20.86 11.65
N ASP A 371 15.96 21.26 12.05
CA ASP A 371 17.13 20.40 12.34
C ASP A 371 16.81 19.20 13.25
#